data_AF-A0A3M1ETG0-F1
#
_entry.id   AF-A0A3M1ETG0-F1
#
_cell.length_a   1.000
_cell.length_b   1.000
_cell.length_c   1.000
_cell.angle_alpha   90.00
_cell.angle_beta   90.00
_cell.angle_gamma   90.00
#
_symmetry.space_group_name_H-M   'P 1'
#
loop_
_entity.id
_entity.type
_entity.pdbx_description
1 polymer ?
#
loop_
_entity_poly.entity_id
_entity_poly.type
_entity_poly.pdbx_seq_one_letter_code
_entity_poly.pdbx_strand_id
1 'polypeptide(L)'
;MDFIVRTTRLSSCFPAGADVYGGRKEARREIGCRYAGSLPAGRQERQIDRSGSRGPDPEMPLDHREREGRLKRSDDAAQKRPWIMRAAGVMGSMTLLSRILGYLRDRILADLLGTGPLADAFYLAFRIPNTFRRLLGEGAMTAAFVPVFSEYRQKASSEELWSFVRRFFYAFALSVGALTLLGMIFARQITWVMARRFAHDPGYFDLTVRLTALMFPYLFLVCLAALAMAILNALDIFGPPAFTPVLL
;
A
#
# COMPACT_ATOMS: atom_id res chain seq x y z
N MET A 1 -3.49 -11.52 -31.46
CA MET A 1 -4.15 -11.66 -30.16
C MET A 1 -3.62 -12.93 -29.50
N ASP A 2 -2.41 -12.92 -28.93
CA ASP A 2 -1.86 -14.04 -28.15
C ASP A 2 -0.57 -13.61 -27.40
N PHE A 3 -0.71 -12.76 -26.39
CA PHE A 3 0.42 -12.38 -25.51
C PHE A 3 0.03 -12.16 -24.03
N ILE A 4 -1.17 -12.57 -23.60
CA ILE A 4 -1.73 -12.21 -22.27
C ILE A 4 -2.21 -13.43 -21.46
N VAL A 5 -1.43 -14.52 -21.37
CA VAL A 5 -1.80 -15.65 -20.47
C VAL A 5 -0.61 -16.21 -19.65
N ARG A 6 0.56 -15.58 -19.61
CA ARG A 6 1.74 -16.18 -18.93
C ARG A 6 2.35 -15.44 -17.74
N THR A 7 1.66 -14.49 -17.12
CA THR A 7 2.20 -13.73 -15.96
C THR A 7 1.48 -13.96 -14.63
N THR A 8 0.59 -14.94 -14.51
CA THR A 8 -0.15 -15.22 -13.26
C THR A 8 0.43 -16.36 -12.43
N ARG A 9 1.76 -16.39 -12.21
CA ARG A 9 2.39 -17.22 -11.15
C ARG A 9 3.77 -16.67 -10.81
N LEU A 10 3.82 -15.76 -9.84
CA LEU A 10 4.98 -15.50 -8.97
C LEU A 10 4.52 -14.54 -7.86
N SER A 11 3.63 -15.03 -7.01
CA SER A 11 3.24 -14.37 -5.76
C SER A 11 3.46 -15.36 -4.63
N SER A 12 4.70 -15.45 -4.15
CA SER A 12 5.08 -15.95 -2.81
C SER A 12 6.59 -16.19 -2.74
N CYS A 13 7.35 -15.15 -2.38
CA CYS A 13 8.60 -15.27 -1.61
C CYS A 13 9.05 -13.88 -1.19
N PHE A 14 8.51 -13.41 -0.06
CA PHE A 14 8.97 -12.23 0.66
C PHE A 14 9.60 -12.75 1.96
N PRO A 15 10.93 -12.76 2.14
CA PRO A 15 11.51 -12.89 3.46
C PRO A 15 11.56 -11.51 4.11
N ALA A 16 10.88 -11.41 5.25
CA ALA A 16 10.90 -10.29 6.16
C ALA A 16 12.24 -10.21 6.93
N GLY A 17 12.68 -8.97 7.20
CA GLY A 17 13.41 -8.60 8.40
C GLY A 17 14.85 -9.07 8.54
N ALA A 18 15.80 -8.18 8.26
CA ALA A 18 17.13 -8.25 8.88
C ALA A 18 17.57 -6.83 9.28
N ASP A 19 17.69 -6.67 10.60
CA ASP A 19 18.31 -5.57 11.33
C ASP A 19 19.67 -5.17 10.74
N VAL A 20 19.90 -3.87 10.55
CA VAL A 20 21.24 -3.32 10.33
C VAL A 20 21.47 -2.13 11.27
N TYR A 21 21.65 -2.46 12.55
CA TYR A 21 22.48 -1.69 13.49
C TYR A 21 23.17 -2.68 14.44
N GLY A 22 24.49 -2.86 14.25
CA GLY A 22 25.45 -3.15 15.33
C GLY A 22 25.46 -4.54 15.99
N GLY A 23 26.28 -5.44 15.44
CA GLY A 23 27.36 -6.11 16.18
C GLY A 23 27.05 -7.30 17.09
N ARG A 24 27.29 -8.52 16.59
CA ARG A 24 28.03 -9.56 17.34
C ARG A 24 28.55 -10.67 16.41
N LYS A 25 29.78 -11.11 16.71
CA LYS A 25 30.52 -12.21 16.08
C LYS A 25 29.88 -13.57 16.38
N GLU A 26 30.15 -14.55 15.51
CA GLU A 26 30.15 -16.03 15.63
C GLU A 26 29.41 -16.65 14.42
N ALA A 27 30.10 -17.03 13.33
CA ALA A 27 30.80 -18.30 13.15
C ALA A 27 29.92 -19.56 13.20
N ARG A 28 29.51 -20.09 12.02
CA ARG A 28 29.94 -21.42 11.51
C ARG A 28 29.15 -21.91 10.28
N ARG A 29 29.94 -22.20 9.23
CA ARG A 29 29.98 -23.44 8.41
C ARG A 29 28.78 -23.82 7.54
N GLU A 30 28.94 -23.47 6.26
CA GLU A 30 29.06 -24.32 5.05
C GLU A 30 28.26 -25.64 4.88
N ILE A 31 28.09 -25.93 3.58
CA ILE A 31 27.73 -27.18 2.86
C ILE A 31 26.24 -27.19 2.44
N GLY A 32 25.86 -27.28 1.16
CA GLY A 32 26.61 -27.47 -0.08
C GLY A 32 25.65 -27.55 -1.27
N CYS A 33 26.20 -27.26 -2.45
CA CYS A 33 25.56 -27.37 -3.76
C CYS A 33 25.05 -28.79 -4.09
N ARG A 34 23.90 -28.91 -4.76
CA ARG A 34 23.68 -29.77 -5.96
C ARG A 34 22.24 -29.64 -6.47
N TYR A 35 22.06 -28.95 -7.59
CA TYR A 35 20.96 -29.18 -8.52
C TYR A 35 21.60 -29.63 -9.84
N ALA A 36 21.40 -30.88 -10.20
CA ALA A 36 21.62 -31.42 -11.53
C ALA A 36 20.64 -32.58 -11.72
N GLY A 37 20.02 -32.62 -12.88
CA GLY A 37 18.78 -33.33 -13.13
C GLY A 37 18.92 -34.84 -13.30
N SER A 38 17.76 -35.49 -13.37
CA SER A 38 17.42 -36.48 -14.42
C SER A 38 16.08 -37.10 -14.05
N LEU A 39 15.04 -36.78 -14.81
CA LEU A 39 13.85 -37.63 -14.94
C LEU A 39 14.22 -38.81 -15.86
N PRO A 40 13.95 -40.07 -15.48
CA PRO A 40 13.74 -41.10 -16.46
C PRO A 40 12.27 -41.49 -16.54
N ALA A 41 11.83 -41.62 -17.79
CA ALA A 41 10.62 -42.30 -18.18
C ALA A 41 10.68 -43.78 -17.80
N GLY A 42 9.54 -44.33 -17.37
CA GLY A 42 9.42 -45.73 -16.99
C GLY A 42 7.97 -46.11 -16.72
N ARG A 43 7.13 -46.02 -17.76
CA ARG A 43 5.82 -46.69 -17.80
C ARG A 43 6.10 -48.18 -17.93
N GLN A 44 5.82 -48.95 -16.88
CA GLN A 44 5.64 -50.39 -17.00
C GLN A 44 4.53 -50.83 -16.05
N GLU A 45 3.40 -51.16 -16.66
CA GLU A 45 2.28 -51.86 -16.04
C GLU A 45 2.78 -53.13 -15.35
N ARG A 46 2.38 -53.31 -14.09
CA ARG A 46 2.36 -54.62 -13.45
C ARG A 46 0.99 -54.83 -12.82
N GLN A 47 0.14 -55.44 -13.63
CA GLN A 47 -1.05 -56.16 -13.22
C GLN A 47 -0.60 -57.33 -12.33
N ILE A 48 -0.93 -57.27 -11.03
CA ILE A 48 -0.86 -58.42 -10.12
C ILE A 48 -2.21 -58.52 -9.40
N ASP A 49 -2.99 -59.45 -9.94
CA ASP A 49 -3.80 -60.47 -9.28
C ASP A 49 -4.53 -60.13 -7.96
N ARG A 50 -5.86 -60.28 -8.03
CA ARG A 50 -6.78 -60.40 -6.91
C ARG A 50 -6.79 -61.86 -6.45
N SER A 51 -5.92 -62.23 -5.51
CA SER A 51 -6.24 -63.25 -4.52
C SER A 51 -5.30 -63.10 -3.32
N GLY A 52 -5.86 -63.16 -2.12
CA GLY A 52 -5.11 -63.00 -0.89
C GLY A 52 -5.84 -62.07 0.06
N SER A 53 -6.56 -62.68 0.99
CA SER A 53 -6.96 -62.10 2.27
C SER A 53 -5.83 -61.22 2.82
N ARG A 54 -5.98 -59.90 2.66
CA ARG A 54 -5.13 -58.92 3.31
C ARG A 54 -5.54 -58.96 4.79
N GLY A 55 -4.79 -59.72 5.59
CA GLY A 55 -4.77 -59.51 7.03
C GLY A 55 -4.50 -58.03 7.31
N PRO A 56 -4.83 -57.50 8.50
CA PRO A 56 -4.59 -56.09 8.80
C PRO A 56 -3.16 -55.76 8.38
N ASP A 57 -3.01 -54.79 7.46
CA ASP A 57 -1.71 -54.39 6.95
C ASP A 57 -0.77 -54.25 8.16
N PRO A 58 0.42 -54.86 8.17
CA PRO A 58 1.36 -54.64 9.26
C PRO A 58 1.53 -53.12 9.34
N GLU A 59 1.20 -52.53 10.48
CA GLU A 59 1.27 -51.09 10.69
C GLU A 59 2.61 -50.63 10.15
N MET A 60 2.59 -49.98 8.97
CA MET A 60 3.77 -49.35 8.42
C MET A 60 4.22 -48.39 9.52
N PRO A 61 5.43 -48.52 10.08
CA PRO A 61 5.90 -47.58 11.07
C PRO A 61 6.01 -46.26 10.34
N LEU A 62 4.98 -45.43 10.44
CA LEU A 62 5.01 -44.07 9.92
C LEU A 62 6.23 -43.45 10.56
N ASP A 63 7.22 -43.11 9.73
CA ASP A 63 8.47 -42.54 10.17
C ASP A 63 8.16 -41.44 11.19
N HIS A 64 8.72 -41.59 12.40
CA HIS A 64 8.46 -40.66 13.49
C HIS A 64 8.68 -39.21 13.06
N ARG A 65 9.58 -38.97 12.10
CA ARG A 65 9.81 -37.64 11.51
C ARG A 65 8.64 -37.12 10.68
N GLU A 66 7.95 -37.98 9.93
CA GLU A 66 6.73 -37.58 9.20
C GLU A 66 5.56 -37.31 10.15
N ARG A 67 5.43 -38.09 11.22
CA ARG A 67 4.42 -37.86 12.28
C ARG A 67 4.68 -36.54 13.01
N GLU A 68 5.91 -36.28 13.43
CA GLU A 68 6.32 -35.03 14.07
C GLU A 68 6.14 -33.83 13.13
N GLY A 69 6.50 -33.97 11.85
CA GLY A 69 6.30 -32.91 10.85
C GLY A 69 4.83 -32.60 10.58
N ARG A 70 3.95 -33.61 10.64
CA ARG A 70 2.50 -33.44 10.46
C ARG A 70 1.87 -32.80 11.70
N LEU A 71 2.27 -33.22 12.91
CA LEU A 71 1.85 -32.65 14.19
C LEU A 71 2.25 -31.17 14.32
N LYS A 72 3.51 -30.82 14.05
CA LYS A 72 3.98 -29.43 14.04
C LYS A 72 3.20 -28.55 13.05
N ARG A 73 2.92 -29.07 11.85
CA ARG A 73 2.16 -28.32 10.84
C ARG A 73 0.71 -28.05 11.26
N SER A 74 0.06 -28.97 11.96
CA SER A 74 -1.28 -28.76 12.53
C SER A 74 -1.27 -27.75 13.68
N ASP A 75 -0.26 -27.81 14.56
CA ASP A 75 -0.13 -26.87 15.68
C ASP A 75 0.20 -25.46 15.21
N ASP A 76 1.10 -25.30 14.23
CA ASP A 76 1.43 -24.01 13.60
C ASP A 76 0.20 -23.40 12.90
N ALA A 77 -0.63 -24.22 12.24
CA ALA A 77 -1.84 -23.77 11.57
C ALA A 77 -2.98 -23.43 12.55
N ALA A 78 -3.01 -24.05 13.73
CA ALA A 78 -3.98 -23.75 14.80
C ALA A 78 -3.57 -22.51 15.60
N GLN A 79 -2.29 -22.38 15.94
CA GLN A 79 -1.73 -21.24 16.68
C GLN A 79 -1.68 -19.95 15.84
N LYS A 80 -1.59 -20.06 14.50
CA LYS A 80 -1.69 -18.90 13.60
C LYS A 80 -3.09 -18.30 13.48
N ARG A 81 -4.16 -18.94 13.95
CA ARG A 81 -5.54 -18.43 13.86
C ARG A 81 -5.87 -17.27 14.84
N PRO A 82 -5.53 -17.35 16.14
CA PRO A 82 -5.91 -16.30 17.10
C PRO A 82 -5.22 -14.95 16.87
N TRP A 83 -4.00 -14.91 16.31
CA TRP A 83 -3.33 -13.62 16.04
C TRP A 83 -3.90 -12.91 14.80
N ILE A 84 -4.29 -13.65 13.75
CA ILE A 84 -4.92 -13.08 12.55
C ILE A 84 -6.30 -12.54 12.88
N MET A 85 -7.10 -13.26 13.68
CA MET A 85 -8.42 -12.79 14.13
C MET A 85 -8.31 -11.52 15.00
N ARG A 86 -7.33 -11.47 15.91
CA ARG A 86 -7.06 -10.27 16.70
C ARG A 86 -6.59 -9.11 15.83
N ALA A 87 -5.65 -9.34 14.92
CA ALA A 87 -5.15 -8.32 13.99
C ALA A 87 -6.27 -7.79 13.07
N ALA A 88 -7.12 -8.68 12.53
CA ALA A 88 -8.28 -8.30 11.74
C ALA A 88 -9.31 -7.51 12.54
N GLY A 89 -9.56 -7.90 13.80
CA GLY A 89 -10.45 -7.17 14.70
C GLY A 89 -9.95 -5.75 15.02
N VAL A 90 -8.64 -5.61 15.26
CA VAL A 90 -8.00 -4.30 15.51
C VAL A 90 -8.00 -3.41 14.26
N MET A 91 -7.66 -3.95 13.09
CA MET A 91 -7.72 -3.18 11.84
C MET A 91 -9.16 -2.78 11.48
N GLY A 92 -10.12 -3.68 11.72
CA GLY A 92 -11.54 -3.41 11.52
C GLY A 92 -12.06 -2.32 12.45
N SER A 93 -11.71 -2.36 13.74
CA SER A 93 -12.12 -1.34 14.70
C SER A 93 -11.48 0.02 14.40
N MET A 94 -10.20 0.06 14.03
CA MET A 94 -9.55 1.31 13.59
C MET A 94 -10.22 1.88 12.34
N THR A 95 -10.60 1.04 11.37
CA THR A 95 -11.32 1.49 10.16
C THR A 95 -12.70 2.07 10.50
N LEU A 96 -13.46 1.41 11.38
CA LEU A 96 -14.76 1.91 11.84
C LEU A 96 -14.61 3.24 12.59
N LEU A 97 -13.60 3.35 13.45
CA LEU A 97 -13.33 4.58 14.18
C LEU A 97 -12.99 5.73 13.23
N SER A 98 -12.15 5.51 12.22
CA SER A 98 -11.86 6.52 11.19
C SER A 98 -13.12 6.95 10.41
N ARG A 99 -14.04 6.02 10.13
CA ARG A 99 -15.32 6.34 9.48
C ARG A 99 -16.23 7.18 10.38
N ILE A 100 -16.31 6.86 11.67
CA ILE A 100 -17.10 7.61 12.64
C ILE A 100 -16.54 9.02 12.83
N LEU A 101 -15.22 9.15 12.97
CA LEU A 101 -14.56 10.46 13.08
C LEU A 101 -14.74 11.28 11.80
N GLY A 102 -14.62 10.65 10.62
CA GLY A 102 -14.91 11.29 9.34
C GLY A 102 -16.36 11.79 9.24
N TYR A 103 -17.32 10.97 9.67
CA TYR A 103 -18.72 11.37 9.73
C TYR A 103 -18.95 12.53 10.71
N LEU A 104 -18.31 12.51 11.87
CA LEU A 104 -18.43 13.59 12.85
C LEU A 104 -17.85 14.90 12.32
N ARG A 105 -16.71 14.85 11.62
CA ARG A 105 -16.14 16.00 10.90
C ARG A 105 -17.12 16.55 9.88
N ASP A 106 -17.71 15.68 9.06
CA ASP A 106 -18.66 16.09 8.02
C ASP A 106 -19.93 16.68 8.63
N ARG A 107 -20.39 16.16 9.78
CA ARG A 107 -21.50 16.75 10.56
C ARG A 107 -21.15 18.12 11.14
N ILE A 108 -19.97 18.29 11.74
CA ILE A 108 -19.52 19.58 12.27
C ILE A 108 -19.44 20.62 11.15
N LEU A 109 -18.93 20.22 9.98
CA LEU A 109 -18.92 21.08 8.79
C LEU A 109 -20.34 21.44 8.33
N ALA A 110 -21.29 20.49 8.34
CA ALA A 110 -22.69 20.75 8.00
C ALA A 110 -23.38 21.67 9.03
N ASP A 111 -23.05 21.57 10.32
CA ASP A 111 -23.59 22.43 11.37
C ASP A 111 -23.00 23.86 11.30
N LEU A 112 -21.71 24.00 10.93
CA LEU A 112 -21.02 25.30 10.80
C LEU A 112 -21.34 26.04 9.50
N LEU A 113 -21.37 25.33 8.37
CA LEU A 113 -21.61 25.89 7.03
C LEU A 113 -23.10 25.86 6.64
N GLY A 114 -23.91 25.08 7.34
CA GLY A 114 -25.31 24.80 7.02
C GLY A 114 -25.49 23.84 5.83
N THR A 115 -26.72 23.74 5.34
CA THR A 115 -27.08 23.01 4.10
C THR A 115 -27.28 23.93 2.89
N GLY A 116 -26.73 25.15 2.97
CA GLY A 116 -26.93 26.19 1.96
C GLY A 116 -25.90 26.20 0.82
N PRO A 117 -26.04 27.14 -0.13
CA PRO A 117 -25.13 27.29 -1.27
C PRO A 117 -23.65 27.49 -0.88
N LEU A 118 -23.40 28.04 0.32
CA LEU A 118 -22.06 28.22 0.88
C LEU A 118 -21.35 26.88 1.17
N ALA A 119 -22.06 25.93 1.77
CA ALA A 119 -21.52 24.60 2.06
C ALA A 119 -21.17 23.87 0.77
N ASP A 120 -22.07 23.93 -0.23
CA ASP A 120 -21.84 23.32 -1.54
C ASP A 120 -20.62 23.92 -2.26
N ALA A 121 -20.44 25.25 -2.19
CA ALA A 121 -19.26 25.94 -2.72
C ALA A 121 -17.96 25.47 -2.05
N PHE A 122 -17.97 25.34 -0.72
CA PHE A 122 -16.82 24.84 0.04
C PHE A 122 -16.49 23.39 -0.30
N TYR A 123 -17.47 22.49 -0.30
CA TYR A 123 -17.26 21.08 -0.63
C TYR A 123 -16.74 20.90 -2.07
N LEU A 124 -17.21 21.73 -3.00
CA LEU A 124 -16.72 21.71 -4.37
C LEU A 124 -15.26 22.17 -4.45
N ALA A 125 -14.91 23.27 -3.79
CA ALA A 125 -13.53 23.77 -3.72
C ALA A 125 -12.59 22.75 -3.06
N PHE A 126 -13.03 22.10 -1.98
CA PHE A 126 -12.24 21.11 -1.24
C PHE A 126 -12.06 19.77 -1.99
N ARG A 127 -12.93 19.47 -2.95
CA ARG A 127 -12.88 18.21 -3.71
C ARG A 127 -11.58 18.04 -4.48
N ILE A 128 -11.06 19.12 -5.10
CA ILE A 128 -9.86 19.05 -5.94
C ILE A 128 -8.64 18.63 -5.11
N PRO A 129 -8.22 19.37 -4.05
CA PRO A 129 -7.09 18.96 -3.22
C PRO A 129 -7.27 17.57 -2.61
N ASN A 130 -8.47 17.25 -2.13
CA ASN A 130 -8.73 15.95 -1.49
C ASN A 130 -8.61 14.79 -2.49
N THR A 131 -8.96 15.00 -3.76
CA THR A 131 -8.79 13.98 -4.80
C THR A 131 -7.31 13.74 -5.06
N PHE A 132 -6.49 14.79 -5.20
CA PHE A 132 -5.03 14.64 -5.33
C PHE A 132 -4.41 13.95 -4.12
N ARG A 133 -4.81 14.32 -2.89
CA ARG A 133 -4.39 13.66 -1.66
C ARG A 133 -4.62 12.16 -1.71
N ARG A 134 -5.81 11.75 -2.13
CA ARG A 134 -6.21 10.36 -2.24
C ARG A 134 -5.42 9.65 -3.33
N LEU A 135 -5.31 10.23 -4.52
CA LEU A 135 -4.53 9.66 -5.62
C LEU A 135 -3.08 9.39 -5.20
N LEU A 136 -2.42 10.36 -4.56
CA LEU A 136 -1.02 10.21 -4.15
C LEU A 136 -0.87 9.31 -2.91
N GLY A 137 -1.75 9.43 -1.93
CA GLY A 137 -1.67 8.76 -0.63
C GLY A 137 -2.26 7.34 -0.60
N GLU A 138 -3.22 6.99 -1.46
CA GLU A 138 -3.78 5.63 -1.57
C GLU A 138 -2.81 4.64 -2.27
N GLY A 139 -1.57 5.05 -2.51
CA GLY A 139 -0.49 4.18 -2.95
C GLY A 139 -0.08 4.32 -4.41
N ALA A 140 -0.70 5.21 -5.20
CA ALA A 140 -0.24 5.41 -6.58
C ALA A 140 1.18 5.97 -6.63
N MET A 141 1.52 6.89 -5.71
CA MET A 141 2.88 7.41 -5.58
C MET A 141 3.86 6.32 -5.13
N THR A 142 3.48 5.52 -4.13
CA THR A 142 4.29 4.40 -3.64
C THR A 142 4.52 3.35 -4.73
N ALA A 143 3.50 3.00 -5.51
CA ALA A 143 3.59 2.01 -6.60
C ALA A 143 4.56 2.46 -7.71
N ALA A 144 4.62 3.76 -8.01
CA ALA A 144 5.57 4.31 -8.99
C ALA A 144 6.98 4.51 -8.41
N PHE A 145 7.08 4.90 -7.13
CA PHE A 145 8.34 5.28 -6.50
C PHE A 145 9.15 4.07 -5.99
N VAL A 146 8.50 3.08 -5.38
CA VAL A 146 9.16 1.94 -4.72
C VAL A 146 10.06 1.13 -5.66
N PRO A 147 9.66 0.78 -6.91
CA PRO A 147 10.52 0.01 -7.81
C PRO A 147 11.82 0.77 -8.15
N VAL A 148 11.71 2.06 -8.44
CA VAL A 148 12.85 2.93 -8.77
C VAL A 148 13.76 3.10 -7.55
N PHE A 149 13.17 3.34 -6.38
CA PHE A 149 13.90 3.47 -5.13
C PHE A 149 14.65 2.18 -4.77
N SER A 150 14.04 1.01 -4.97
CA SER A 150 14.66 -0.29 -4.71
C SER A 150 15.85 -0.57 -5.64
N GLU A 151 15.76 -0.16 -6.90
CA GLU A 151 16.87 -0.28 -7.85
C GLU A 151 18.08 0.55 -7.41
N TYR A 152 17.86 1.82 -7.02
CA TYR A 152 18.93 2.67 -6.47
C TYR A 152 19.48 2.12 -5.16
N ARG A 153 18.64 1.57 -4.27
CA ARG A 153 19.09 0.98 -3.00
C ARG A 153 20.00 -0.24 -3.19
N GLN A 154 19.83 -1.00 -4.28
CA GLN A 154 20.64 -2.20 -4.56
C GLN A 154 21.94 -1.89 -5.32
N LYS A 155 21.93 -0.89 -6.21
CA LYS A 155 23.03 -0.62 -7.14
C LYS A 155 23.89 0.59 -6.78
N ALA A 156 23.34 1.54 -6.03
CA ALA A 156 23.96 2.84 -5.78
C ALA A 156 24.57 2.92 -4.38
N SER A 157 25.54 3.82 -4.20
CA SER A 157 26.04 4.14 -2.86
C SER A 157 24.97 4.86 -2.02
N SER A 158 25.13 4.85 -0.70
CA SER A 158 24.20 5.57 0.21
C SER A 158 24.06 7.05 -0.17
N GLU A 159 25.16 7.70 -0.57
CA GLU A 159 25.16 9.11 -1.00
C GLU A 159 24.38 9.34 -2.30
N GLU A 160 24.49 8.43 -3.26
CA GLU A 160 23.75 8.48 -4.52
C GLU A 160 22.24 8.31 -4.31
N LEU A 161 21.84 7.42 -3.40
CA LEU A 161 20.44 7.24 -3.01
C LEU A 161 19.85 8.52 -2.42
N TRP A 162 20.53 9.16 -1.46
CA TRP A 162 20.06 10.43 -0.88
C TRP A 162 20.10 11.58 -1.88
N SER A 163 21.04 11.57 -2.82
CA SER A 163 21.07 12.52 -3.94
C SER A 163 19.87 12.36 -4.87
N PHE A 164 19.46 11.12 -5.17
CA PHE A 164 18.25 10.83 -5.93
C PHE A 164 16.99 11.31 -5.19
N VAL A 165 16.84 10.96 -3.91
CA VAL A 165 15.67 11.37 -3.10
C VAL A 165 15.54 12.90 -3.06
N ARG A 166 16.63 13.63 -2.83
CA ARG A 166 16.62 15.11 -2.84
C ARG A 166 16.19 15.65 -4.21
N ARG A 167 16.77 15.15 -5.30
CA ARG A 167 16.41 15.57 -6.66
C ARG A 167 14.94 15.29 -6.98
N PHE A 168 14.45 14.11 -6.60
CA PHE A 168 13.06 13.73 -6.78
C PHE A 168 12.13 14.64 -5.97
N PHE A 169 12.45 14.91 -4.71
CA PHE A 169 11.68 15.81 -3.85
C PHE A 169 11.58 17.21 -4.43
N TYR A 170 12.70 17.82 -4.84
CA TYR A 170 12.68 19.16 -5.43
C TYR A 170 11.96 19.18 -6.77
N ALA A 171 12.17 18.20 -7.64
CA ALA A 171 11.47 18.12 -8.92
C ALA A 171 9.95 17.98 -8.72
N PHE A 172 9.53 17.15 -7.77
CA PHE A 172 8.13 16.97 -7.42
C PHE A 172 7.54 18.25 -6.81
N ALA A 173 8.23 18.86 -5.84
CA ALA A 173 7.79 20.11 -5.22
C ALA A 173 7.67 21.24 -6.26
N LEU A 174 8.63 21.37 -7.18
CA LEU A 174 8.53 22.35 -8.27
C LEU A 174 7.36 22.06 -9.20
N SER A 175 7.14 20.79 -9.56
CA SER A 175 6.02 20.39 -10.43
C SER A 175 4.66 20.68 -9.80
N VAL A 176 4.48 20.32 -8.52
CA VAL A 176 3.25 20.61 -7.78
C VAL A 176 3.11 22.10 -7.49
N GLY A 177 4.21 22.80 -7.21
CA GLY A 177 4.23 24.25 -7.03
C GLY A 177 3.76 24.98 -8.29
N ALA A 178 4.26 24.58 -9.46
CA ALA A 178 3.80 25.10 -10.75
C ALA A 178 2.32 24.79 -10.98
N LEU A 179 1.87 23.55 -10.72
CA LEU A 179 0.46 23.17 -10.80
C LEU A 179 -0.43 24.01 -9.86
N THR A 180 0.07 24.31 -8.67
CA THR A 180 -0.62 25.13 -7.66
C THR A 180 -0.77 26.56 -8.13
N LEU A 181 0.30 27.17 -8.65
CA LEU A 181 0.26 28.52 -9.21
C LEU A 181 -0.67 28.62 -10.42
N LEU A 182 -0.59 27.65 -11.34
CA LEU A 182 -1.52 27.56 -12.47
C LEU A 182 -2.95 27.43 -11.99
N GLY A 183 -3.21 26.58 -10.99
CA GLY A 183 -4.52 26.42 -10.38
C GLY A 183 -5.08 27.70 -9.75
N MET A 184 -4.23 28.50 -9.11
CA MET A 184 -4.62 29.81 -8.57
C MET A 184 -4.96 30.81 -9.67
N ILE A 185 -4.15 30.88 -10.73
CA ILE A 185 -4.37 31.79 -11.88
C ILE A 185 -5.65 31.41 -12.63
N PHE A 186 -5.83 30.10 -12.89
CA PHE A 186 -6.98 29.55 -13.60
C PHE A 186 -8.15 29.19 -12.66
N ALA A 187 -8.14 29.65 -11.41
CA ALA A 187 -9.17 29.30 -10.42
C ALA A 187 -10.57 29.61 -10.95
N ARG A 188 -10.74 30.77 -11.61
CA ARG A 188 -12.02 31.17 -12.20
C ARG A 188 -12.52 30.18 -13.27
N GLN A 189 -11.63 29.73 -14.16
CA GLN A 189 -11.94 28.79 -15.24
C GLN A 189 -12.24 27.40 -14.67
N ILE A 190 -11.47 26.96 -13.67
CA ILE A 190 -11.68 25.69 -12.97
C ILE A 190 -13.04 25.69 -12.29
N THR A 191 -13.36 26.75 -11.54
CA THR A 191 -14.66 26.94 -10.91
C THR A 191 -15.78 27.03 -11.94
N TRP A 192 -15.58 27.67 -13.09
CA TRP A 192 -16.59 27.69 -14.16
C TRP A 192 -16.95 26.29 -14.66
N VAL A 193 -15.97 25.42 -14.86
CA VAL A 193 -16.21 24.03 -15.29
C VAL A 193 -16.89 23.20 -14.18
N MET A 194 -16.39 23.32 -12.95
CA MET A 194 -16.82 22.53 -11.79
C MET A 194 -18.17 23.00 -11.22
N ALA A 195 -18.44 24.30 -11.29
CA ALA A 195 -19.51 24.99 -10.57
C ALA A 195 -20.50 25.67 -11.52
N ARG A 196 -20.76 25.06 -12.69
CA ARG A 196 -21.76 25.55 -13.66
C ARG A 196 -23.14 25.82 -13.03
N ARG A 197 -23.49 25.07 -11.97
CA ARG A 197 -24.73 25.26 -11.21
C ARG A 197 -24.82 26.63 -10.50
N PHE A 198 -23.69 27.23 -10.12
CA PHE A 198 -23.64 28.56 -9.48
C PHE A 198 -23.51 29.71 -10.49
N ALA A 199 -23.48 29.43 -11.80
CA ALA A 199 -23.36 30.47 -12.82
C ALA A 199 -24.54 31.46 -12.85
N HIS A 200 -25.67 31.11 -12.24
CA HIS A 200 -26.87 31.95 -12.20
C HIS A 200 -26.89 32.92 -11.00
N ASP A 201 -25.96 32.77 -10.04
CA ASP A 201 -25.83 33.69 -8.90
C ASP A 201 -24.38 34.20 -8.82
N PRO A 202 -24.12 35.42 -9.34
CA PRO A 202 -22.77 35.97 -9.43
C PRO A 202 -22.03 36.05 -8.08
N GLY A 203 -22.77 36.27 -6.98
CA GLY A 203 -22.19 36.38 -5.64
C GLY A 203 -21.58 35.06 -5.15
N TYR A 204 -22.27 33.94 -5.36
CA TYR A 204 -21.78 32.62 -4.99
C TYR A 204 -20.66 32.14 -5.91
N PHE A 205 -20.71 32.50 -7.19
CA PHE A 205 -19.63 32.18 -8.12
C PHE A 205 -18.29 32.79 -7.67
N ASP A 206 -18.26 34.10 -7.41
CA ASP A 206 -17.04 34.79 -6.98
C ASP A 206 -16.51 34.26 -5.64
N LEU A 207 -17.41 33.93 -4.71
CA LEU A 207 -17.03 33.30 -3.44
C LEU A 207 -16.38 31.93 -3.67
N THR A 208 -16.96 31.10 -4.54
CA THR A 208 -16.42 29.78 -4.88
C THR A 208 -15.06 29.89 -5.55
N VAL A 209 -14.84 30.89 -6.41
CA VAL A 209 -13.53 31.16 -7.03
C VAL A 209 -12.48 31.48 -5.96
N ARG A 210 -12.81 32.36 -5.00
CA ARG A 210 -11.90 32.71 -3.90
C ARG A 210 -11.57 31.51 -3.01
N LEU A 211 -12.59 30.71 -2.65
CA LEU A 211 -12.38 29.47 -1.88
C LEU A 211 -11.51 28.48 -2.64
N THR A 212 -11.76 28.31 -3.95
CA THR A 212 -10.97 27.43 -4.81
C THR A 212 -9.50 27.88 -4.85
N ALA A 213 -9.25 29.18 -5.06
CA ALA A 213 -7.90 29.74 -5.06
C ALA A 213 -7.20 29.57 -3.70
N LEU A 214 -7.93 29.70 -2.58
CA LEU A 214 -7.40 29.49 -1.22
C LEU A 214 -7.05 28.02 -0.94
N MET A 215 -7.77 27.08 -1.55
CA MET A 215 -7.53 25.63 -1.40
C MET A 215 -6.35 25.10 -2.21
N PHE A 216 -5.88 25.84 -3.24
CA PHE A 216 -4.73 25.42 -4.05
C PHE A 216 -3.41 25.39 -3.24
N PRO A 217 -3.05 26.41 -2.44
CA PRO A 217 -1.91 26.32 -1.53
C PRO A 217 -1.96 25.11 -0.59
N TYR A 218 -3.15 24.72 -0.14
CA TYR A 218 -3.33 23.50 0.65
C TYR A 218 -3.01 22.23 -0.16
N LEU A 219 -3.35 22.17 -1.46
CA LEU A 219 -2.98 21.07 -2.36
C LEU A 219 -1.46 20.85 -2.38
N PHE A 220 -0.67 21.93 -2.47
CA PHE A 220 0.79 21.84 -2.44
C PHE A 220 1.30 21.11 -1.19
N LEU A 221 0.86 21.56 -0.01
CA LEU A 221 1.27 21.00 1.27
C LEU A 221 0.87 19.53 1.41
N VAL A 222 -0.36 19.19 1.01
CA VAL A 222 -0.88 17.83 1.05
C VAL A 222 -0.11 16.89 0.13
N CYS A 223 0.28 17.33 -1.06
CA CYS A 223 1.07 16.53 -1.98
C CYS A 223 2.49 16.30 -1.46
N LEU A 224 3.12 17.31 -0.85
CA LEU A 224 4.43 17.15 -0.21
C LEU A 224 4.35 16.18 0.98
N ALA A 225 3.29 16.25 1.79
CA ALA A 225 3.08 15.32 2.88
C ALA A 225 2.88 13.88 2.37
N ALA A 226 2.11 13.69 1.28
CA ALA A 226 1.93 12.39 0.64
C ALA A 226 3.25 11.84 0.08
N LEU A 227 4.09 12.69 -0.52
CA LEU A 227 5.42 12.30 -0.98
C LEU A 227 6.32 11.88 0.19
N ALA A 228 6.36 12.66 1.27
CA ALA A 228 7.12 12.32 2.46
C ALA A 228 6.67 10.95 3.04
N MET A 229 5.35 10.74 3.12
CA MET A 229 4.78 9.45 3.52
C MET A 229 5.22 8.30 2.60
N ALA A 230 5.22 8.51 1.29
CA ALA A 230 5.65 7.51 0.32
C ALA A 230 7.15 7.17 0.45
N ILE A 231 8.00 8.17 0.68
CA ILE A 231 9.45 7.97 0.91
C ILE A 231 9.68 7.20 2.22
N LEU A 232 9.00 7.58 3.31
CA LEU A 232 9.13 6.89 4.60
C LEU A 232 8.66 5.43 4.52
N ASN A 233 7.56 5.17 3.81
CA ASN A 233 7.08 3.80 3.56
C ASN A 233 8.09 3.00 2.71
N ALA A 234 8.73 3.61 1.72
CA ALA A 234 9.76 2.96 0.91
C ALA A 234 11.06 2.67 1.70
N LEU A 235 11.29 3.39 2.80
CA LEU A 235 12.39 3.16 3.74
C LEU A 235 12.05 2.14 4.83
N ASP A 236 10.88 1.49 4.78
CA ASP A 236 10.36 0.59 5.82
C ASP A 236 10.22 1.26 7.21
N ILE A 237 10.11 2.60 7.25
CA ILE A 237 9.91 3.39 8.48
C ILE A 237 8.40 3.62 8.67
N PHE A 238 7.72 2.65 9.27
CA PHE A 238 6.25 2.66 9.44
C PHE A 238 5.72 3.54 10.59
N GLY A 239 6.59 4.12 11.43
CA GLY A 239 6.19 4.86 12.62
C GLY A 239 5.47 6.20 12.33
N PRO A 240 6.07 7.13 11.59
CA PRO A 240 5.47 8.45 11.30
C PRO A 240 4.29 8.46 10.29
N PRO A 241 4.25 7.62 9.22
CA PRO A 241 3.12 7.53 8.27
C PRO A 241 1.79 7.08 8.87
N ALA A 242 1.84 6.31 9.96
CA ALA A 242 0.64 5.73 10.60
C ALA A 242 -0.20 6.78 11.37
N PHE A 243 0.40 7.91 11.75
CA PHE A 243 -0.28 8.97 12.51
C PHE A 243 -0.97 10.03 11.65
N THR A 244 -0.63 10.12 10.37
CA THR A 244 -1.15 11.16 9.47
C THR A 244 -2.68 11.11 9.26
N PRO A 245 -3.35 9.94 9.22
CA PRO A 245 -4.82 9.87 9.10
C PRO A 245 -5.57 10.33 10.36
N VAL A 246 -4.92 10.41 11.51
CA VAL A 246 -5.56 10.81 12.79
C VAL A 246 -5.65 12.34 12.90
N LEU A 247 -4.82 13.08 12.15
CA LEU A 247 -4.67 14.52 12.28
C LEU A 247 -5.42 15.36 11.21
N LEU A 248 -6.09 14.73 10.24
CA LEU A 248 -6.49 15.35 8.96
C LEU A 248 -7.96 15.15 8.60
#